data_AF-A0A3D3UGJ3-F1
#
_entry.id   AF-A0A3D3UGJ3-F1
#
_cell.length_a   1.000
_cell.length_b   1.000
_cell.length_c   1.000
_cell.angle_alpha   90.00
_cell.angle_beta   90.00
_cell.angle_gamma   90.00
#
_symmetry.space_group_name_H-M   'P 1'
#
loop_
_entity.id
_entity.type
_entity.pdbx_description
1 polymer ?
#
loop_
_entity_poly.entity_id
_entity_poly.type
_entity_poly.pdbx_seq_one_letter_code
_entity_poly.pdbx_strand_id
1 'polypeptide(L)'
;MKQNRWRPGLVLLIVLVVVPFAGWLIWNNLGQTRGVALGHIVGQTPAPLAGLAELISGAYHEYRANAVRWSFVYFGCLFGSAFLSALAGVILKLESFGRNEKRQRDLAALSAALAALLITLTSIGAFEQKWRANRHAADALEALSFELLKPDAQGRQARILADVQRIITERGNQVLTA
;
A
#
# COMPACT_ATOMS: atom_id res chain seq x y z
N MET A 1 19.32 19.86 39.97
CA MET A 1 18.30 19.74 38.89
C MET A 1 18.16 18.26 38.55
N LYS A 2 17.05 17.60 38.93
CA LYS A 2 16.82 16.17 38.69
C LYS A 2 16.57 15.94 37.19
N GLN A 3 17.58 15.48 36.46
CA GLN A 3 17.45 15.09 35.06
C GLN A 3 16.45 13.92 34.95
N ASN A 4 15.43 14.14 34.13
CA ASN A 4 14.24 13.31 34.02
C ASN A 4 14.54 12.02 33.24
N ARG A 5 15.18 11.06 33.93
CA ARG A 5 15.75 9.80 33.38
C ARG A 5 14.72 8.83 32.79
N TRP A 6 13.43 9.08 33.01
CA TRP A 6 12.31 8.23 32.57
C TRP A 6 11.75 8.59 31.17
N ARG A 7 12.00 9.80 30.67
CA ARG A 7 11.46 10.25 29.37
C ARG A 7 11.95 9.45 28.17
N PRO A 8 13.22 9.02 28.07
CA PRO A 8 13.72 8.41 26.85
C PRO A 8 13.22 6.96 26.65
N GLY A 9 13.16 6.17 27.72
CA GLY A 9 12.63 4.81 27.68
C GLY A 9 11.12 4.79 27.39
N LEU A 10 10.39 5.78 27.91
CA LEU A 10 8.98 5.95 27.62
C LEU A 10 8.74 6.30 26.13
N VAL A 11 9.58 7.15 25.54
CA VAL A 11 9.53 7.45 24.10
C VAL A 11 9.80 6.20 23.27
N LEU A 12 10.82 5.41 23.62
CA LEU A 12 11.16 4.19 22.90
C LEU A 12 10.06 3.12 23.00
N LEU A 13 9.39 3.03 24.15
CA LEU A 13 8.27 2.12 24.38
C LEU A 13 7.00 2.57 23.62
N ILE A 14 6.70 3.87 23.62
CA ILE A 14 5.60 4.45 22.80
C ILE A 14 5.86 4.16 21.32
N VAL A 15 7.07 4.40 20.85
CA VAL A 15 7.53 4.13 19.48
C VAL A 15 7.37 2.65 19.11
N LEU A 16 7.75 1.73 20.00
CA LEU A 16 7.63 0.29 19.77
C LEU A 16 6.20 -0.26 19.86
N VAL A 17 5.26 0.44 20.52
CA VAL A 17 3.86 0.00 20.66
C VAL A 17 2.97 0.65 19.60
N VAL A 18 3.12 1.95 19.39
CA VAL A 18 2.25 2.73 18.49
C VAL A 18 2.47 2.35 17.03
N VAL A 19 3.70 2.08 16.60
CA VAL A 19 4.02 1.72 15.21
C VAL A 19 3.42 0.37 14.79
N PRO A 20 3.61 -0.74 15.52
CA PRO A 20 2.96 -2.00 15.17
C PRO A 20 1.44 -1.96 15.39
N PHE A 21 0.94 -1.22 16.39
CA PHE A 21 -0.51 -1.06 16.56
C PHE A 21 -1.14 -0.28 15.40
N ALA A 22 -0.53 0.82 14.95
CA ALA A 22 -0.96 1.55 13.77
C ALA A 22 -0.88 0.68 12.51
N GLY A 23 0.21 -0.09 12.36
CA GLY A 23 0.36 -1.06 11.27
C GLY A 23 -0.74 -2.12 11.25
N TRP A 24 -1.08 -2.68 12.42
CA TRP A 24 -2.16 -3.66 12.58
C TRP A 24 -3.55 -3.05 12.30
N LEU A 25 -3.81 -1.84 12.78
CA LEU A 25 -5.08 -1.14 12.60
C LEU A 25 -5.29 -0.78 11.12
N ILE A 26 -4.23 -0.31 10.46
CA ILE A 26 -4.21 -0.05 9.02
C ILE A 26 -4.39 -1.36 8.23
N TRP A 27 -3.72 -2.46 8.61
CA TRP A 27 -3.87 -3.78 7.98
C TRP A 27 -5.32 -4.26 7.99
N ASN A 28 -6.02 -4.13 9.12
CA ASN A 28 -7.41 -4.60 9.24
C ASN A 28 -8.42 -3.69 8.52
N ASN A 29 -8.09 -2.42 8.27
CA ASN A 29 -9.02 -1.45 7.68
C ASN A 29 -8.72 -1.12 6.21
N LEU A 30 -7.55 -1.50 5.68
CA LEU A 30 -7.20 -1.34 4.27
C LEU A 30 -7.99 -2.33 3.40
N GLY A 31 -9.16 -1.91 2.91
CA GLY A 31 -9.86 -2.60 1.82
C GLY A 31 -11.36 -2.82 2.01
N GLN A 32 -11.92 -2.52 3.18
CA GLN A 32 -13.29 -2.93 3.54
C GLN A 32 -14.42 -2.13 2.84
N THR A 33 -14.16 -0.94 2.29
CA THR A 33 -15.25 0.00 1.91
C THR A 33 -15.40 0.29 0.41
N ARG A 34 -14.56 -0.24 -0.49
CA ARG A 34 -14.64 0.04 -1.95
C ARG A 34 -14.82 -1.24 -2.77
N GLY A 35 -15.69 -1.21 -3.76
CA GLY A 35 -16.01 -2.37 -4.59
C GLY A 35 -17.14 -3.29 -4.08
N VAL A 36 -17.74 -2.99 -2.93
CA VAL A 36 -18.95 -3.71 -2.44
C VAL A 36 -20.07 -3.61 -3.48
N ALA A 37 -20.19 -2.46 -4.15
CA ALA A 37 -21.14 -2.24 -5.23
C ALA A 37 -20.88 -3.15 -6.45
N LEU A 38 -19.63 -3.48 -6.78
CA LEU A 38 -19.31 -4.37 -7.92
C LEU A 38 -19.88 -5.78 -7.73
N GLY A 39 -19.89 -6.31 -6.51
CA GLY A 39 -20.52 -7.60 -6.21
C GLY A 39 -22.03 -7.60 -6.48
N HIS A 40 -22.70 -6.47 -6.25
CA HIS A 40 -24.12 -6.29 -6.54
C HIS A 40 -24.40 -6.04 -8.03
N ILE A 41 -23.47 -5.39 -8.74
CA ILE A 41 -23.60 -5.08 -10.18
C ILE A 41 -23.64 -6.37 -11.02
N VAL A 42 -22.81 -7.37 -10.71
CA VAL A 42 -22.80 -8.65 -11.44
C VAL A 42 -24.18 -9.32 -11.39
N GLY A 43 -24.88 -9.27 -10.25
CA GLY A 43 -26.22 -9.83 -10.11
C GLY A 43 -27.36 -9.02 -10.75
N GLN A 44 -27.12 -7.75 -11.09
CA GLN A 44 -28.11 -6.84 -11.69
C GLN A 44 -27.88 -6.61 -13.20
N THR A 45 -26.76 -7.12 -13.73
CA THR A 45 -26.39 -6.92 -15.13
C THR A 45 -27.20 -7.87 -16.04
N PRO A 46 -27.74 -7.40 -17.17
CA PRO A 46 -28.45 -8.25 -18.13
C PRO A 46 -27.59 -9.42 -18.63
N ALA A 47 -28.19 -10.59 -18.86
CA ALA A 47 -27.52 -11.81 -19.36
C ALA A 47 -26.48 -11.61 -20.48
N PRO A 48 -26.71 -10.80 -21.54
CA PRO A 48 -25.71 -10.59 -22.59
C PRO A 48 -24.41 -9.88 -22.13
N LEU A 49 -24.45 -9.20 -20.97
CA LEU A 49 -23.33 -8.45 -20.40
C LEU A 49 -22.73 -9.14 -19.16
N ALA A 50 -23.29 -10.28 -18.72
CA ALA A 50 -22.87 -10.97 -17.49
C ALA A 50 -21.38 -11.36 -17.52
N GLY A 51 -20.89 -11.93 -18.63
CA GLY A 51 -19.47 -12.29 -18.76
C GLY A 51 -18.53 -11.09 -18.73
N LEU A 52 -18.97 -9.92 -19.22
CA LEU A 52 -18.19 -8.68 -19.14
C LEU A 52 -18.17 -8.13 -17.72
N ALA A 53 -19.29 -8.22 -17.00
CA ALA A 53 -19.38 -7.84 -15.59
C ALA A 53 -18.50 -8.73 -14.70
N GLU A 54 -18.47 -10.05 -14.94
CA GLU A 54 -17.57 -10.98 -14.25
C GLU A 54 -16.09 -10.65 -14.51
N LEU A 55 -15.73 -10.38 -15.77
CA LEU A 55 -14.36 -9.99 -16.13
C LEU A 55 -13.93 -8.70 -15.41
N ILE A 56 -14.78 -7.66 -15.43
CA ILE A 56 -14.51 -6.38 -14.75
C ILE A 56 -14.40 -6.59 -13.24
N SER A 57 -15.30 -7.37 -12.65
CA SER A 57 -15.29 -7.66 -11.22
C SER A 57 -14.02 -8.42 -10.81
N GLY A 58 -13.64 -9.46 -11.55
CA GLY A 58 -12.42 -10.22 -11.29
C GLY A 58 -11.16 -9.35 -11.38
N ALA A 59 -11.02 -8.60 -12.48
CA ALA A 59 -9.89 -7.70 -12.68
C ALA A 59 -9.83 -6.59 -11.62
N TYR A 60 -10.99 -6.04 -11.22
CA TYR A 60 -11.07 -5.04 -10.15
C TYR A 60 -10.52 -5.59 -8.83
N HIS A 61 -10.97 -6.78 -8.40
CA HIS A 61 -10.55 -7.38 -7.14
C HIS A 61 -9.05 -7.67 -7.14
N GLU A 62 -8.52 -8.18 -8.25
CA GLU A 62 -7.09 -8.44 -8.40
C GLU A 62 -6.27 -7.14 -8.31
N TYR A 63 -6.64 -6.11 -9.07
CA TYR A 63 -5.91 -4.85 -9.10
C TYR A 63 -6.02 -4.12 -7.77
N ARG A 64 -7.17 -4.18 -7.10
CA ARG A 64 -7.36 -3.60 -5.78
C ARG A 64 -6.48 -4.30 -4.73
N ALA A 65 -6.46 -5.64 -4.71
CA ALA A 65 -5.62 -6.41 -3.80
C ALA A 65 -4.14 -6.10 -4.03
N ASN A 66 -3.71 -6.03 -5.29
CA ASN A 66 -2.35 -5.68 -5.65
C ASN A 66 -2.01 -4.24 -5.26
N ALA A 67 -2.91 -3.27 -5.44
CA ALA A 67 -2.71 -1.90 -4.99
C ALA A 67 -2.47 -1.84 -3.47
N VAL A 68 -3.26 -2.57 -2.67
CA VAL A 68 -3.07 -2.61 -1.22
C VAL A 68 -1.70 -3.22 -0.86
N ARG A 69 -1.34 -4.37 -1.46
CA ARG A 69 -0.04 -5.02 -1.23
C ARG A 69 1.13 -4.08 -1.56
N TRP A 70 1.12 -3.46 -2.73
CA TRP A 70 2.19 -2.55 -3.15
C TRP A 70 2.24 -1.28 -2.31
N SER A 71 1.08 -0.73 -1.89
CA SER A 71 1.04 0.41 -0.97
C SER A 71 1.70 0.08 0.36
N PHE A 72 1.46 -1.12 0.89
CA PHE A 72 2.04 -1.56 2.15
C PHE A 72 3.55 -1.71 2.04
N VAL A 73 4.06 -2.32 0.95
CA VAL A 73 5.51 -2.45 0.74
C VAL A 73 6.15 -1.07 0.58
N TYR A 74 5.56 -0.17 -0.22
CA TYR A 74 6.08 1.18 -0.43
C TYR A 74 6.13 2.00 0.86
N PHE A 75 4.99 2.18 1.52
CA PHE A 75 4.91 2.97 2.75
C PHE A 75 5.62 2.28 3.93
N GLY A 76 5.61 0.95 3.98
CA GLY A 76 6.34 0.18 4.99
C GLY A 76 7.84 0.42 4.91
N CYS A 77 8.42 0.42 3.71
CA CYS A 77 9.83 0.74 3.53
C CYS A 77 10.13 2.23 3.74
N LEU A 78 9.25 3.13 3.25
CA LEU A 78 9.43 4.58 3.41
C LEU A 78 9.38 5.00 4.89
N PHE A 79 8.32 4.64 5.60
CA PHE A 79 8.21 4.95 7.03
C PHE A 79 9.17 4.10 7.88
N GLY A 80 9.40 2.84 7.50
CA GLY A 80 10.37 1.97 8.17
C GLY A 80 11.79 2.53 8.12
N SER A 81 12.20 3.06 6.97
CA SER A 81 13.51 3.70 6.85
C SER A 81 13.62 4.97 7.69
N ALA A 82 12.65 5.88 7.60
CA ALA A 82 12.63 7.10 8.40
C ALA A 82 12.64 6.79 9.90
N PHE A 83 11.87 5.78 10.32
CA PHE A 83 11.84 5.29 11.68
C PHE A 83 13.18 4.75 12.14
N LEU A 84 13.82 3.86 11.37
CA LEU A 84 15.11 3.26 11.72
C LEU A 84 16.24 4.30 11.73
N SER A 85 16.21 5.28 10.83
CA SER A 85 17.13 6.42 10.84
C SER A 85 16.96 7.28 12.11
N ALA A 86 15.71 7.59 12.49
CA ALA A 86 15.44 8.33 13.71
C ALA A 86 15.85 7.53 14.96
N LEU A 87 15.58 6.22 14.98
CA LEU A 87 15.96 5.30 16.04
C LEU A 87 17.48 5.25 16.22
N ALA A 88 18.25 5.18 15.14
CA ALA A 88 19.72 5.22 15.19
C ALA A 88 20.22 6.50 15.90
N GLY A 89 19.66 7.66 15.57
CA GLY A 89 20.00 8.93 16.21
C GLY A 89 19.63 8.97 17.70
N VAL A 90 18.46 8.42 18.07
CA VAL A 90 18.04 8.32 19.48
C VAL A 90 18.94 7.36 20.25
N ILE A 91 19.28 6.20 19.69
CA ILE A 91 20.19 5.22 20.29
C ILE A 91 21.52 5.89 20.63
N LEU A 92 22.12 6.65 19.71
CA LEU A 92 23.39 7.33 19.96
C LEU A 92 23.32 8.40 21.06
N LYS A 93 22.15 8.99 21.29
CA LYS A 93 21.95 10.07 22.27
C LYS A 93 21.51 9.58 23.66
N LEU A 94 21.14 8.30 23.79
CA LEU A 94 20.74 7.68 25.04
C LEU A 94 21.95 7.35 25.93
N GLU A 95 22.32 8.26 26.83
CA GLU A 95 23.36 8.01 27.84
C GLU A 95 23.00 6.85 28.80
N SER A 96 21.70 6.50 28.94
CA SER A 96 21.25 5.45 29.87
C SER A 96 21.50 4.01 29.40
N PHE A 97 21.87 3.79 28.14
CA PHE A 97 22.30 2.47 27.65
C PHE A 97 23.78 2.16 27.98
N GLY A 98 24.44 3.10 28.68
CA GLY A 98 25.88 3.20 29.00
C GLY A 98 26.51 2.11 29.87
N ARG A 99 26.21 0.83 29.61
CA ARG A 99 27.00 -0.30 30.14
C ARG A 99 27.84 -1.00 29.07
N ASN A 100 27.62 -0.72 27.78
CA ASN A 100 28.42 -1.23 26.66
C ASN A 100 28.32 -0.31 25.43
N GLU A 101 29.17 0.71 25.36
CA GLU A 101 29.22 1.67 24.23
C GLU A 101 29.33 0.97 22.87
N LYS A 102 30.06 -0.16 22.81
CA LYS A 102 30.24 -0.95 21.58
C LYS A 102 28.90 -1.46 21.03
N ARG A 103 28.07 -2.08 21.89
CA ARG A 103 26.75 -2.61 21.48
C ARG A 103 25.80 -1.50 21.05
N GLN A 104 25.86 -0.34 21.70
CA GLN A 104 25.04 0.82 21.35
C GLN A 104 25.39 1.36 19.96
N ARG A 105 26.68 1.47 19.66
CA ARG A 105 27.16 1.88 18.33
C ARG A 105 26.80 0.86 17.25
N ASP A 106 26.96 -0.43 17.53
CA ASP A 106 26.61 -1.50 16.60
C ASP A 106 25.11 -1.49 16.27
N LEU A 107 24.23 -1.31 17.26
CA LEU A 107 22.78 -1.21 17.05
C LEU A 107 22.37 0.03 16.24
N ALA A 108 22.99 1.17 16.51
CA ALA A 108 22.75 2.39 15.73
C ALA A 108 23.20 2.22 14.27
N ALA A 109 24.37 1.61 14.06
CA ALA A 109 24.90 1.34 12.72
C ALA A 109 24.01 0.36 11.94
N LEU A 110 23.56 -0.73 12.57
CA LEU A 110 22.62 -1.67 11.96
C LEU A 110 21.29 -1.00 11.60
N SER A 111 20.76 -0.15 12.49
CA SER A 111 19.51 0.59 12.23
C SER A 111 19.66 1.54 11.04
N ALA A 112 20.77 2.29 10.99
CA ALA A 112 21.06 3.18 9.86
C ALA A 112 21.29 2.42 8.55
N ALA A 113 21.99 1.29 8.58
CA ALA A 113 22.21 0.44 7.41
C ALA A 113 20.90 -0.15 6.87
N LEU A 114 20.04 -0.66 7.76
CA LEU A 114 18.70 -1.15 7.38
C LEU A 114 17.83 -0.03 6.81
N ALA A 115 17.88 1.17 7.38
CA ALA A 115 17.17 2.32 6.83
C ALA A 115 17.59 2.64 5.38
N ALA A 116 18.91 2.66 5.13
CA ALA A 116 19.45 2.90 3.79
C ALA A 116 19.07 1.78 2.80
N LEU A 117 19.04 0.52 3.25
CA LEU A 117 18.60 -0.62 2.45
C LEU A 117 17.12 -0.50 2.07
N LEU A 118 16.24 -0.10 3.01
CA LEU A 118 14.81 0.08 2.74
C LEU A 118 14.56 1.21 1.72
N ILE A 119 15.27 2.34 1.81
CA ILE A 119 15.20 3.42 0.82
C ILE A 119 15.66 2.93 -0.56
N THR A 120 16.77 2.21 -0.60
CA THR A 120 17.30 1.64 -1.84
C THR A 120 16.29 0.66 -2.46
N LEU A 121 15.70 -0.22 -1.64
CA LEU A 121 14.70 -1.19 -2.07
C LEU A 121 13.45 -0.50 -2.63
N THR A 122 12.99 0.60 -2.02
CA THR A 122 11.87 1.38 -2.58
C THR A 122 12.20 2.01 -3.91
N SER A 123 13.43 2.49 -4.08
CA SER A 123 13.87 3.17 -5.29
C SER A 123 14.01 2.19 -6.46
N ILE A 124 14.60 1.02 -6.22
CA ILE A 124 14.79 -0.02 -7.25
C ILE A 124 13.48 -0.77 -7.55
N GLY A 125 12.65 -1.02 -6.53
CA GLY A 125 11.44 -1.83 -6.68
C GLY A 125 10.27 -1.14 -7.40
N ALA A 126 10.36 0.18 -7.59
CA ALA A 126 9.32 1.04 -8.18
C ALA A 126 7.91 0.79 -7.58
N PHE A 127 7.86 0.53 -6.27
CA PHE A 127 6.63 0.14 -5.58
C PHE A 127 5.55 1.22 -5.65
N GLU A 128 5.94 2.50 -5.66
CA GLU A 128 5.04 3.64 -5.82
C GLU A 128 4.30 3.57 -7.15
N GLN A 129 5.02 3.34 -8.24
CA GLN A 129 4.47 3.25 -9.58
C GLN A 129 3.55 2.04 -9.71
N LYS A 130 3.96 0.87 -9.18
CA LYS A 130 3.13 -0.34 -9.14
C LYS A 130 1.85 -0.13 -8.33
N TRP A 131 1.94 0.52 -7.17
CA TRP A 131 0.77 0.87 -6.37
C TRP A 131 -0.18 1.81 -7.12
N ARG A 132 0.33 2.91 -7.68
CA ARG A 132 -0.47 3.89 -8.41
C ARG A 132 -1.15 3.28 -9.64
N ALA A 133 -0.41 2.52 -10.45
CA ALA A 133 -0.95 1.86 -11.64
C ALA A 133 -2.13 0.93 -11.31
N ASN A 134 -1.97 0.09 -10.28
CA ASN A 134 -3.03 -0.81 -9.84
C ASN A 134 -4.24 -0.05 -9.24
N ARG A 135 -3.99 1.03 -8.50
CA ARG A 135 -5.05 1.86 -7.92
C ARG A 135 -5.87 2.57 -9.01
N HIS A 136 -5.21 3.20 -9.97
CA HIS A 136 -5.87 3.87 -11.09
C HIS A 136 -6.67 2.89 -11.94
N ALA A 137 -6.12 1.72 -12.24
CA ALA A 137 -6.84 0.69 -13.00
C ALA A 137 -8.07 0.17 -12.25
N ALA A 138 -7.98 -0.06 -10.93
CA ALA A 138 -9.13 -0.47 -10.13
C ALA A 138 -10.23 0.62 -10.09
N ASP A 139 -9.87 1.88 -9.87
CA ASP A 139 -10.84 2.99 -9.86
C ASP A 139 -11.51 3.16 -11.25
N ALA A 140 -10.77 2.94 -12.34
CA ALA A 140 -11.32 2.97 -13.71
C ALA A 140 -12.27 1.80 -14.01
N LEU A 141 -11.95 0.59 -13.56
CA LEU A 141 -12.83 -0.59 -13.68
C LEU A 141 -14.11 -0.42 -12.86
N GLU A 142 -14.01 0.16 -11.67
CA GLU A 142 -15.17 0.52 -10.85
C GLU A 142 -16.07 1.53 -11.58
N ALA A 143 -15.50 2.57 -12.20
CA ALA A 143 -16.25 3.51 -13.02
C ALA A 143 -16.96 2.85 -14.21
N LEU A 144 -16.31 1.91 -14.91
CA LEU A 144 -16.90 1.14 -16.01
C LEU A 144 -18.04 0.23 -15.54
N SER A 145 -17.95 -0.33 -14.34
CA SER A 145 -19.01 -1.18 -13.79
C SER A 145 -20.33 -0.42 -13.63
N PHE A 146 -20.29 0.88 -13.30
CA PHE A 146 -21.49 1.72 -13.27
C PHE A 146 -22.06 1.99 -14.66
N GLU A 147 -21.25 1.94 -15.72
CA GLU A 147 -21.74 2.09 -17.08
C GLU A 147 -22.58 0.89 -17.54
N LEU A 148 -22.27 -0.30 -17.04
CA LEU A 148 -23.02 -1.53 -17.30
C LEU A 148 -24.44 -1.51 -16.72
N LEU A 149 -24.68 -0.71 -15.67
CA LEU A 149 -26.00 -0.53 -15.07
C LEU A 149 -26.89 0.43 -15.85
N LYS A 150 -26.35 1.18 -16.83
CA LYS A 150 -27.14 2.15 -17.59
C LYS A 150 -28.08 1.40 -18.56
N PRO A 151 -29.31 1.91 -18.81
CA PRO A 151 -30.30 1.23 -19.67
C PRO A 151 -29.81 0.92 -21.09
N ASP A 152 -28.92 1.75 -21.64
CA ASP A 152 -28.31 1.59 -22.96
C ASP A 152 -26.89 0.98 -22.89
N ALA A 153 -26.63 0.09 -21.93
CA ALA A 153 -25.34 -0.59 -21.82
C ALA A 153 -25.09 -1.58 -22.97
N GLN A 154 -26.14 -2.25 -23.45
CA GLN A 154 -26.04 -3.25 -24.52
C GLN A 154 -25.58 -2.64 -25.85
N GLY A 155 -26.11 -1.48 -26.24
CA GLY A 155 -25.68 -0.77 -27.45
C GLY A 155 -24.23 -0.27 -27.39
N ARG A 156 -23.65 -0.18 -26.19
CA ARG A 156 -22.28 0.30 -25.94
C ARG A 156 -21.30 -0.80 -25.55
N GLN A 157 -21.71 -2.07 -25.62
CA GLN A 157 -20.88 -3.21 -25.21
C GLN A 157 -19.49 -3.20 -25.87
N ALA A 158 -19.41 -2.97 -27.19
CA ALA A 158 -18.14 -2.93 -27.91
C ALA A 158 -17.20 -1.83 -27.39
N ARG A 159 -17.75 -0.67 -27.03
CA ARG A 159 -16.99 0.43 -26.43
C ARG A 159 -16.50 0.08 -25.04
N ILE A 160 -17.37 -0.49 -24.20
CA ILE A 160 -17.00 -0.89 -22.83
C ILE A 160 -15.89 -1.96 -22.87
N LEU A 161 -15.98 -2.92 -23.79
CA LEU A 161 -14.93 -3.92 -23.98
C LEU A 161 -13.60 -3.29 -24.41
N ALA A 162 -13.63 -2.34 -25.36
CA ALA A 162 -12.44 -1.61 -25.78
C ALA A 162 -11.82 -0.80 -24.61
N ASP A 163 -12.65 -0.19 -23.77
CA ASP A 163 -12.18 0.53 -22.57
C ASP A 163 -11.55 -0.42 -21.53
N VAL A 164 -12.12 -1.62 -21.32
CA VAL A 164 -11.51 -2.65 -20.46
C VAL A 164 -10.15 -3.07 -21.00
N GLN A 165 -10.06 -3.39 -22.30
CA GLN A 165 -8.79 -3.77 -22.93
C GLN A 165 -7.74 -2.67 -22.78
N ARG A 166 -8.13 -1.42 -23.02
CA ARG A 166 -7.25 -0.26 -22.86
C ARG A 166 -6.71 -0.15 -21.44
N ILE A 167 -7.57 -0.28 -20.42
CA ILE A 167 -7.15 -0.23 -19.01
C ILE A 167 -6.14 -1.34 -18.69
N ILE A 168 -6.41 -2.57 -19.14
CA ILE A 168 -5.52 -3.72 -18.89
C ILE A 168 -4.15 -3.48 -19.54
N THR A 169 -4.12 -3.01 -20.79
CA THR A 169 -2.87 -2.71 -21.50
C THR A 169 -2.11 -1.54 -20.89
N GLU A 170 -2.79 -0.43 -20.56
CA GLU A 170 -2.17 0.74 -19.91
C GLU A 170 -1.55 0.36 -18.56
N ARG A 171 -2.28 -0.38 -17.72
CA ARG A 171 -1.77 -0.89 -16.44
C ARG A 171 -0.58 -1.82 -16.67
N GLY A 172 -0.68 -2.73 -17.64
CA GLY A 172 0.39 -3.66 -17.98
C GLY A 172 1.68 -2.92 -18.31
N ASN A 173 1.62 -1.93 -19.20
CA ASN A 173 2.76 -1.11 -19.57
C ASN A 173 3.34 -0.36 -18.36
N GLN A 174 2.50 0.30 -17.56
CA GLN A 174 2.95 1.04 -16.38
C GLN A 174 3.66 0.17 -15.34
N VAL A 175 3.28 -1.10 -15.22
CA VAL A 175 3.92 -2.06 -14.29
C VAL A 175 5.20 -2.66 -14.86
N LEU A 176 5.30 -2.84 -16.18
CA LEU A 176 6.49 -3.39 -16.84
C LEU A 176 7.61 -2.35 -16.99
N THR A 177 7.26 -1.07 -17.12
CA THR A 177 8.22 0.04 -17.18
C THR A 177 8.57 0.61 -15.80
N ALA A 178 8.24 -0.12 -14.71
CA ALA A 178 8.46 0.25 -13.31
C ALA A 178 9.51 -0.66 -12.65
#